data_AF-A0A2A4T6S3-F1
#
_entry.id   AF-A0A2A4T6S3-F1
#
_cell.length_a   1.000
_cell.length_b   1.000
_cell.length_c   1.000
_cell.angle_alpha   90.00
_cell.angle_beta   90.00
_cell.angle_gamma   90.00
#
_symmetry.space_group_name_H-M   'P 1'
#
loop_
_entity.id
_entity.type
_entity.pdbx_description
1 polymer ?
#
loop_
_entity_poly.entity_id
_entity_poly.type
_entity_poly.pdbx_seq_one_letter_code
_entity_poly.pdbx_strand_id
1 'polypeptide(L)'
;MRKTVELPRWIDVGALPLLNLLLALVVSGLVVLAIGENPVEVVEILLYGAFGYEEAWGYTLYYTTNFIFTGLAFAIAFHCGLFNIGAEGQA
;
A
#
# COMPACT_ATOMS: atom_id res chain seq x y z
N MET A 1 -23.75 -22.46 2.89
CA MET A 1 -23.33 -21.22 2.19
C MET A 1 -23.20 -20.11 3.21
N ARG A 2 -21.99 -19.58 3.42
CA ARG A 2 -21.77 -18.47 4.37
C ARG A 2 -22.42 -17.23 3.75
N LYS A 3 -23.45 -16.67 4.38
CA LYS A 3 -23.96 -15.34 3.98
C LYS A 3 -22.84 -14.35 4.25
N THR A 4 -22.17 -13.90 3.20
CA THR A 4 -21.29 -12.75 3.27
C THR A 4 -22.16 -11.54 3.58
N VAL A 5 -21.85 -10.83 4.65
CA VAL A 5 -22.46 -9.53 4.92
C VAL A 5 -22.00 -8.62 3.79
N GLU A 6 -22.90 -8.26 2.88
CA GLU A 6 -22.61 -7.30 1.83
C GLU A 6 -22.49 -5.92 2.48
N LEU A 7 -21.29 -5.37 2.47
CA LEU A 7 -21.04 -4.04 3.01
C LEU A 7 -21.50 -2.98 2.00
N PRO A 8 -21.91 -1.80 2.48
CA PRO A 8 -22.09 -0.65 1.61
C PRO A 8 -20.82 -0.37 0.80
N ARG A 9 -20.98 -0.12 -0.51
CA ARG A 9 -19.86 0.05 -1.46
C ARG A 9 -18.81 1.09 -1.04
N TRP A 10 -19.19 2.14 -0.31
CA TRP A 10 -18.25 3.15 0.20
C TRP A 10 -17.32 2.61 1.29
N ILE A 11 -17.77 1.59 2.04
CA ILE A 11 -16.94 0.91 3.03
C ILE A 11 -15.88 0.08 2.32
N ASP A 12 -16.28 -0.70 1.31
CA ASP A 12 -15.35 -1.56 0.56
C ASP A 12 -14.32 -0.78 -0.25
N VAL A 13 -14.74 0.31 -0.91
CA VAL A 13 -13.86 1.08 -1.81
C VAL A 13 -13.03 2.14 -1.07
N GLY A 14 -13.54 2.67 0.05
CA GLY A 14 -12.90 3.81 0.74
C GLY A 14 -12.49 3.50 2.17
N ALA A 15 -13.47 3.19 3.03
CA ALA A 15 -13.22 3.10 4.47
C ALA A 15 -12.28 1.96 4.86
N LEU A 16 -12.45 0.78 4.27
CA LEU A 16 -11.61 -0.40 4.53
C LEU A 16 -10.15 -0.18 4.08
N PRO A 17 -9.87 0.26 2.83
CA PRO A 17 -8.51 0.59 2.42
C PRO A 17 -7.85 1.65 3.31
N LEU A 18 -8.58 2.70 3.68
CA LEU A 18 -8.06 3.76 4.55
C LEU A 18 -7.74 3.23 5.95
N LEU A 19 -8.62 2.40 6.52
CA LEU A 19 -8.39 1.77 7.81
C LEU A 19 -7.15 0.85 7.77
N ASN A 20 -7.00 0.05 6.72
CA ASN A 20 -5.83 -0.81 6.55
C ASN A 20 -4.53 0.01 6.46
N LEU A 21 -4.54 1.12 5.72
CA LEU A 21 -3.41 2.03 5.62
C LEU A 21 -3.06 2.66 6.97
N LEU A 22 -4.07 3.13 7.72
CA LEU A 22 -3.89 3.70 9.05
C LEU A 22 -3.30 2.67 10.02
N LEU A 23 -3.81 1.44 10.01
CA LEU A 23 -3.29 0.36 10.85
C LEU A 23 -1.84 0.02 10.48
N ALA A 24 -1.51 -0.05 9.19
CA ALA A 24 -0.15 -0.27 8.73
C ALA A 24 0.80 0.85 9.21
N LEU A 25 0.38 2.12 9.13
CA LEU A 25 1.16 3.25 9.63
C LEU A 25 1.36 3.19 11.15
N VAL A 26 0.32 2.82 11.91
CA VAL A 26 0.41 2.67 13.36
C VAL A 26 1.39 1.55 13.72
N VAL A 27 1.26 0.37 13.10
CA VAL A 27 2.15 -0.77 13.36
C VAL A 27 3.60 -0.43 12.99
N SER A 28 3.83 0.17 11.83
CA SER A 28 5.15 0.63 11.42
C SER A 28 5.72 1.67 12.38
N GLY A 29 4.91 2.63 12.82
CA GLY A 29 5.31 3.63 13.81
C GLY A 29 5.69 3.02 15.16
N LEU A 30 4.96 2.01 15.62
CA LEU A 30 5.33 1.26 16.82
C LEU A 30 6.67 0.53 16.66
N VAL A 31 6.96 -0.02 15.47
CA VAL A 31 8.26 -0.64 15.18
C VAL A 31 9.37 0.40 15.20
N VAL A 32 9.17 1.57 14.60
CA VAL A 32 10.13 2.70 14.63
C VAL A 32 10.40 3.14 16.07
N LEU A 33 9.37 3.27 16.89
CA LEU A 33 9.52 3.59 18.31
C LEU A 33 10.28 2.48 19.06
N ALA A 34 10.03 1.20 18.75
CA ALA A 34 10.68 0.08 19.41
C ALA A 34 12.19 0.02 19.14
N ILE A 35 12.67 0.53 18.01
CA ILE A 35 14.10 0.65 17.70
C ILE A 35 14.72 1.97 18.21
N GLY A 36 13.94 2.82 18.89
CA GLY A 36 14.41 4.06 19.52
C GLY A 36 14.37 5.29 18.62
N GLU A 37 13.73 5.21 17.45
CA GLU A 37 13.68 6.29 16.47
C GLU A 37 12.36 7.09 16.55
N ASN A 38 12.35 8.30 16.00
CA ASN A 38 11.15 9.15 15.96
C ASN A 38 10.29 8.83 14.73
N PRO A 39 9.05 8.32 14.88
CA PRO A 39 8.19 7.96 13.75
C PRO A 39 7.77 9.16 12.91
N VAL A 40 7.67 10.36 13.49
CA VAL A 40 7.33 11.58 12.74
C VAL A 40 8.47 11.96 11.81
N GLU A 41 9.71 11.92 12.31
CA GLU A 41 10.90 12.20 11.51
C GLU A 41 11.07 11.18 10.37
N VAL A 42 10.82 9.89 10.62
CA VAL A 42 10.81 8.86 9.57
C VAL A 42 9.78 9.17 8.49
N VAL A 43 8.57 9.61 8.86
CA VAL A 43 7.55 10.01 7.88
C VAL A 43 7.99 11.25 7.09
N GLU A 44 8.60 12.25 7.73
CA GLU A 44 9.16 13.42 7.04
C GLU A 44 10.23 13.02 6.01
N ILE A 45 11.14 12.10 6.38
CA ILE A 45 12.17 11.56 5.48
C ILE A 45 11.53 10.82 4.30
N LEU A 46 10.50 10.01 4.53
CA LEU A 46 9.78 9.31 3.47
C LEU A 46 9.08 10.29 2.52
N LEU A 47 8.43 11.32 3.05
CA LEU A 47 7.77 12.36 2.24
C LEU A 47 8.77 13.15 1.41
N TYR A 48 9.92 13.52 1.99
CA TYR A 48 10.99 14.17 1.26
C TYR A 48 11.61 13.24 0.20
N GLY A 49 11.79 11.95 0.51
CA GLY A 49 12.26 10.95 -0.46
C GLY A 49 11.30 10.73 -1.64
N ALA A 50 9.99 10.93 -1.42
CA ALA A 50 8.97 10.77 -2.45
C ALA A 50 8.73 12.05 -3.29
N PHE A 51 8.87 13.23 -2.68
CA PHE A 51 8.41 14.50 -3.29
C PHE A 51 9.38 15.68 -3.16
N GLY A 52 10.48 15.52 -2.43
CA GLY A 52 11.35 16.62 -1.99
C GLY A 52 12.27 17.20 -3.06
N TYR A 53 12.45 16.51 -4.19
CA TYR A 53 13.28 16.95 -5.32
C TYR A 53 12.71 16.46 -6.66
N GLU A 54 13.13 17.05 -7.77
CA GLU A 54 12.51 16.83 -9.09
C GLU A 54 12.50 15.35 -9.52
N GLU A 55 13.64 14.66 -9.42
CA GLU A 55 13.72 13.22 -9.72
C GLU A 55 12.80 12.36 -8.83
N ALA A 56 12.55 12.76 -7.59
CA ALA A 56 11.75 11.99 -6.63
C ALA A 56 10.32 11.77 -7.12
N TRP A 57 9.74 12.79 -7.77
CA TRP A 57 8.41 12.67 -8.39
C TRP A 57 8.39 11.62 -9.50
N GLY A 58 9.44 11.59 -10.33
CA GLY A 58 9.60 10.59 -11.38
C GLY A 58 9.64 9.18 -10.82
N TYR A 59 10.47 8.95 -9.78
CA TYR A 59 10.53 7.67 -9.10
C TYR A 59 9.20 7.29 -8.43
N THR A 60 8.57 8.21 -7.71
CA THR A 60 7.28 7.95 -7.05
C THR A 60 6.22 7.53 -8.05
N LEU A 61 6.09 8.23 -9.19
CA LEU A 61 5.14 7.86 -10.24
C LEU A 61 5.50 6.55 -10.94
N TYR A 62 6.79 6.30 -11.18
CA TYR A 62 7.28 5.04 -11.74
C TYR A 62 6.90 3.84 -10.87
N TYR A 63 7.22 3.88 -9.58
CA TYR A 63 6.89 2.81 -8.63
C TYR A 63 5.38 2.69 -8.41
N THR A 64 4.67 3.81 -8.27
CA THR A 64 3.21 3.82 -8.11
C THR A 64 2.52 3.12 -9.27
N THR A 65 2.93 3.42 -10.50
CA THR A 65 2.36 2.80 -11.70
C THR A 65 2.60 1.30 -11.69
N ASN A 66 3.83 0.84 -11.42
CA ASN A 66 4.14 -0.58 -11.33
C ASN A 66 3.26 -1.28 -10.28
N PHE A 67 3.17 -0.75 -9.06
CA PHE A 67 2.37 -1.38 -8.00
C PHE A 67 0.87 -1.43 -8.30
N ILE A 68 0.32 -0.42 -8.97
CA ILE A 68 -1.09 -0.45 -9.41
C ILE A 68 -1.32 -1.59 -10.41
N PHE A 69 -0.44 -1.74 -11.41
CA PHE A 69 -0.57 -2.80 -12.41
C PHE A 69 -0.29 -4.19 -11.86
N THR A 70 0.67 -4.32 -10.95
CA THR A 70 0.91 -5.53 -10.17
C THR A 70 -0.35 -5.95 -9.41
N GLY A 71 -0.95 -5.04 -8.64
CA GLY A 71 -2.19 -5.30 -7.91
C GLY A 71 -3.33 -5.70 -8.84
N LEU A 72 -3.45 -5.06 -10.00
CA LEU A 72 -4.44 -5.42 -11.02
C LEU A 72 -4.19 -6.83 -11.60
N ALA A 73 -2.94 -7.18 -11.91
CA ALA A 73 -2.58 -8.50 -12.42
C ALA A 73 -2.95 -9.62 -11.41
N PHE A 74 -2.65 -9.41 -10.13
CA PHE A 74 -3.07 -10.30 -9.05
C PHE A 74 -4.59 -10.38 -8.92
N ALA A 75 -5.29 -9.25 -8.96
CA ALA A 75 -6.74 -9.22 -8.84
C ALA A 75 -7.43 -10.02 -9.95
N ILE A 76 -6.95 -9.91 -11.20
CA ILE A 76 -7.46 -10.67 -12.34
C ILE A 76 -7.19 -12.16 -12.17
N ALA A 77 -5.95 -12.55 -11.85
CA ALA A 77 -5.59 -13.96 -11.64
C ALA A 77 -6.41 -14.60 -10.51
N PHE A 78 -6.59 -13.89 -9.40
CA PHE A 78 -7.39 -14.35 -8.27
C PHE A 78 -8.86 -14.55 -8.63
N HIS A 79 -9.44 -13.68 -9.47
CA HIS A 79 -10.80 -13.88 -10.00
C HIS A 79 -10.92 -15.15 -10.86
N CYS A 80 -9.83 -15.57 -11.52
CA CYS A 80 -9.76 -16.84 -12.25
C CYS A 80 -9.47 -18.06 -11.36
N GLY A 81 -9.31 -17.89 -10.05
CA GLY A 81 -8.91 -18.97 -9.13
C GLY A 81 -7.45 -19.40 -9.28
N LEU A 82 -6.62 -18.55 -9.92
CA LEU A 82 -5.21 -18.81 -10.15
C LEU A 82 -4.37 -18.03 -9.14
N PHE A 83 -3.26 -18.65 -8.73
CA PHE A 83 -2.26 -18.01 -7.90
C PHE A 83 -1.08 -17.55 -8.75
N ASN A 84 -0.56 -16.35 -8.48
CA ASN A 84 0.62 -15.80 -9.12
C ASN A 84 1.66 -15.40 -8.05
N ILE A 85 2.94 -15.52 -8.38
CA ILE A 85 4.06 -15.05 -7.55
C ILE A 85 4.94 -14.15 -8.41
N GLY A 86 5.44 -13.06 -7.83
CA GLY A 86 6.44 -12.21 -8.47
C GLY A 86 5.88 -11.38 -9.61
N ALA A 87 4.63 -10.91 -9.52
CA ALA A 87 4.08 -10.02 -10.54
C ALA A 87 4.79 -8.66 -10.54
N GLU A 88 5.41 -8.27 -9.43
CA GLU A 88 6.18 -7.04 -9.27
C GLU A 88 7.66 -7.19 -9.67
N GLY A 89 8.23 -8.40 -9.66
CA GLY A 89 9.64 -8.61 -10.02
C GLY A 89 10.61 -7.77 -9.16
N GLN A 90 11.56 -7.09 -9.80
CA GLN A 90 12.48 -6.13 -9.16
C GLN A 90 12.02 -4.68 -9.29
N ALA A 91 10.77 -4.47 -9.71
CA ALA A 91 10.20 -3.15 -9.89
C ALA A 91 9.80 -2.51 -8.56
#